data_AF-D4M5Z1-F1
#
_entry.id   AF-D4M5Z1-F1
#
_cell.length_a   1.000
_cell.length_b   1.000
_cell.length_c   1.000
_cell.angle_alpha   90.00
_cell.angle_beta   90.00
_cell.angle_gamma   90.00
#
_symmetry.space_group_name_H-M   'P 1'
#
loop_
_entity.id
_entity.type
_entity.pdbx_description
1 polymer ?
#
loop_
_entity_poly.entity_id
_entity_poly.type
_entity_poly.pdbx_seq_one_letter_code
_entity_poly.pdbx_strand_id
1 'polypeptide(L)'
;MNIGLVAHDAKKKLMQNFCIAYRGILSKHNLYATETTGILVENVTNLSIHKYLAGHLGGKQQLGSQIEHNQMDLLIFFRDPLTPHSHEPDVNDIVKLCDIYNIPIATNIATAEALILALDRGDLDWREMYR
;
A
#
# COMPACT_ATOMS: atom_id res chain seq x y z
N MET A 1 -8.30 -9.25 -4.00
CA MET A 1 -8.19 -8.05 -3.15
C MET A 1 -7.45 -6.93 -3.87
N ASN A 2 -7.75 -5.69 -3.49
CA ASN A 2 -7.13 -4.44 -3.95
C ASN A 2 -6.12 -3.98 -2.89
N ILE A 3 -4.85 -3.85 -3.29
CA ILE A 3 -3.73 -3.59 -2.37
C ILE A 3 -3.07 -2.26 -2.73
N GLY A 4 -2.99 -1.36 -1.75
CA GLY A 4 -2.30 -0.09 -1.86
C GLY A 4 -0.83 -0.21 -1.44
N LEU A 5 0.07 0.39 -2.22
CA LEU A 5 1.52 0.43 -1.98
C LEU A 5 1.99 1.89 -1.94
N VAL A 6 2.44 2.33 -0.77
CA VAL A 6 2.96 3.68 -0.56
C VAL A 6 4.30 3.59 0.16
N ALA A 7 5.29 4.37 -0.28
CA ALA A 7 6.56 4.45 0.41
C ALA A 7 7.10 5.88 0.41
N HIS A 8 7.62 6.31 1.56
CA HIS A 8 8.51 7.46 1.65
C HIS A 8 9.78 7.21 0.83
N ASP A 9 10.47 8.28 0.45
CA ASP A 9 11.61 8.25 -0.46
C ASP A 9 12.70 7.27 0.03
N ALA A 10 13.07 7.39 1.31
CA ALA A 10 14.04 6.51 1.96
C ALA A 10 13.59 5.03 2.06
N LYS A 11 12.29 4.75 1.87
CA LYS A 11 11.72 3.40 1.97
C LYS A 11 11.35 2.78 0.62
N LYS A 12 11.50 3.49 -0.49
CA LYS A 12 11.18 2.95 -1.84
C LYS A 12 12.01 1.73 -2.21
N LYS A 13 13.27 1.64 -1.76
CA LYS A 13 14.09 0.44 -2.00
C LYS A 13 13.58 -0.76 -1.21
N LEU A 14 13.14 -0.53 0.03
CA LEU A 14 12.50 -1.57 0.84
C LEU A 14 11.20 -2.06 0.21
N MET A 15 10.37 -1.13 -0.31
CA MET A 15 9.12 -1.48 -1.02
C MET A 15 9.38 -2.35 -2.25
N GLN A 16 10.39 -2.00 -3.06
CA GLN A 16 10.82 -2.83 -4.20
C GLN A 16 11.22 -4.24 -3.76
N ASN A 17 12.10 -4.35 -2.76
CA ASN A 17 12.58 -5.65 -2.26
C ASN A 17 11.43 -6.50 -1.70
N PHE A 18 10.50 -5.90 -0.96
CA PHE A 18 9.29 -6.56 -0.47
C PHE A 18 8.45 -7.09 -1.63
N CYS A 19 8.18 -6.26 -2.66
CA CYS A 19 7.37 -6.68 -3.80
C CYS A 19 8.07 -7.75 -4.67
N ILE A 20 9.41 -7.75 -4.74
CA ILE A 20 10.19 -8.83 -5.38
C ILE A 20 10.00 -10.13 -4.59
N ALA A 21 10.20 -10.10 -3.26
CA ALA A 21 10.12 -11.29 -2.41
C ALA A 21 8.73 -11.93 -2.45
N TYR A 22 7.68 -11.12 -2.42
CA TYR A 22 6.28 -11.59 -2.37
C TYR A 22 5.55 -11.47 -3.71
N ARG A 23 6.30 -11.37 -4.82
CA ARG A 23 5.74 -11.22 -6.17
C ARG A 23 4.69 -12.28 -6.49
N GLY A 24 4.93 -13.53 -6.11
CA GLY A 24 4.02 -14.65 -6.37
C GLY A 24 2.65 -14.51 -5.71
N ILE A 25 2.58 -13.83 -4.55
CA ILE A 25 1.32 -13.52 -3.86
C ILE A 25 0.69 -12.28 -4.50
N LEU A 26 1.47 -11.20 -4.61
CA LEU A 26 1.01 -9.92 -5.14
C LEU A 26 0.45 -10.01 -6.56
N SER A 27 0.96 -10.91 -7.41
CA SER A 27 0.46 -11.12 -8.77
C SER A 27 -0.97 -11.66 -8.85
N LYS A 28 -1.54 -12.16 -7.75
CA LYS A 28 -2.92 -12.66 -7.66
C LYS A 28 -3.93 -11.55 -7.30
N HIS A 29 -3.46 -10.30 -7.15
CA HIS A 29 -4.22 -9.19 -6.60
C HIS A 29 -4.10 -7.95 -7.48
N ASN A 30 -5.02 -7.00 -7.30
CA ASN A 30 -4.95 -5.71 -7.99
C ASN A 30 -4.08 -4.77 -7.17
N LEU A 31 -3.07 -4.19 -7.80
CA LEU A 31 -2.09 -3.34 -7.11
C LEU A 31 -2.29 -1.88 -7.49
N TYR A 32 -2.25 -1.03 -6.47
CA TYR A 32 -2.39 0.42 -6.59
C TYR A 32 -1.22 1.08 -5.88
N ALA A 33 -0.66 2.14 -6.43
CA ALA A 33 0.45 2.85 -5.81
C ALA A 33 0.46 4.33 -6.16
N THR A 34 1.12 5.14 -5.34
CA THR A 34 1.49 6.50 -5.74
C THR A 34 2.54 6.45 -6.84
N GLU A 35 2.50 7.42 -7.75
CA GLU A 35 3.25 7.44 -9.03
C GLU A 35 4.67 6.85 -8.95
N THR A 36 5.57 7.46 -8.17
CA THR A 36 6.97 7.03 -8.10
C THR A 36 7.11 5.62 -7.51
N THR A 37 6.31 5.29 -6.49
CA THR A 37 6.33 3.95 -5.88
C THR A 37 5.91 2.90 -6.91
N GLY A 38 4.82 3.15 -7.64
CA GLY A 38 4.30 2.22 -8.64
C GLY A 38 5.27 2.00 -9.79
N ILE A 39 5.86 3.06 -10.34
CA ILE A 39 6.88 2.97 -11.41
C ILE A 39 8.06 2.11 -10.96
N LEU A 40 8.61 2.37 -9.76
CA LEU A 40 9.78 1.65 -9.26
C LEU A 40 9.48 0.17 -9.02
N VAL A 41 8.32 -0.15 -8.45
CA VAL A 41 7.92 -1.55 -8.22
C VAL A 41 7.66 -2.28 -9.53
N GLU A 42 6.92 -1.66 -10.46
CA GLU A 42 6.61 -2.24 -11.77
C GLU A 42 7.89 -2.56 -12.55
N ASN A 43 8.88 -1.67 -12.55
CA ASN A 43 10.16 -1.87 -13.23
C ASN A 43 10.95 -3.09 -12.73
N VAL A 44 10.90 -3.40 -11.42
CA VAL A 44 11.71 -4.49 -10.85
C VAL A 44 10.94 -5.80 -10.69
N THR A 45 9.61 -5.76 -10.73
CA THR A 45 8.76 -6.94 -10.54
C THR A 45 7.98 -7.34 -11.78
N ASN A 46 7.84 -6.46 -12.77
CA ASN A 46 6.93 -6.64 -13.91
C ASN A 46 5.48 -6.96 -13.46
N LEU A 47 5.04 -6.39 -12.33
CA LEU A 47 3.66 -6.44 -11.87
C LEU A 47 2.90 -5.24 -12.45
N SER A 48 1.69 -5.47 -12.96
CA SER A 48 0.81 -4.38 -13.41
C SER A 48 0.31 -3.59 -12.20
N ILE A 49 0.66 -2.30 -12.13
CA ILE A 49 0.29 -1.43 -11.02
C ILE A 49 -0.48 -0.22 -11.54
N HIS A 50 -1.69 -0.01 -11.00
CA HIS A 50 -2.42 1.24 -11.19
C HIS A 50 -1.72 2.36 -10.43
N LYS A 51 -1.31 3.41 -11.15
CA LYS A 51 -0.54 4.52 -10.60
C LYS A 51 -1.48 5.71 -10.37
N TYR A 52 -1.61 6.12 -9.12
CA TYR A 52 -2.17 7.42 -8.76
C TYR A 52 -1.15 8.52 -9.00
N LEU A 53 -1.58 9.76 -8.82
CA LEU A 53 -0.70 10.92 -8.78
C LEU A 53 0.36 10.77 -7.67
N ALA A 54 1.41 11.60 -7.74
CA ALA A 54 2.33 11.75 -6.62
C ALA A 54 1.57 12.16 -5.34
N GLY A 55 2.07 11.72 -4.19
CA GLY A 55 1.37 11.92 -2.91
C GLY A 55 1.03 13.38 -2.60
N HIS A 56 1.95 14.31 -2.91
CA HIS A 56 1.76 15.76 -2.73
C HIS A 56 0.89 16.42 -3.80
N LEU A 57 0.64 15.75 -4.94
CA LEU A 57 -0.18 16.26 -6.05
C LEU A 57 -1.62 15.72 -6.03
N GLY A 58 -2.04 15.06 -4.95
CA GLY A 58 -3.39 14.53 -4.80
C GLY A 58 -3.49 12.99 -4.81
N GLY A 59 -2.37 12.27 -4.97
CA GLY A 59 -2.37 10.80 -4.92
C GLY A 59 -2.89 10.25 -3.59
N LYS A 60 -2.64 10.98 -2.49
CA LYS A 60 -3.24 10.68 -1.17
C LYS A 60 -4.76 10.73 -1.19
N GLN A 61 -5.34 11.74 -1.81
CA GLN A 61 -6.79 11.95 -1.86
C GLN A 61 -7.45 10.86 -2.71
N GLN A 62 -6.81 10.44 -3.80
CA GLN A 62 -7.27 9.31 -4.61
C GLN A 62 -7.29 8.01 -3.79
N LEU A 63 -6.23 7.76 -3.02
CA LEU A 63 -6.15 6.59 -2.15
C LEU A 63 -7.16 6.64 -0.99
N GLY A 64 -7.30 7.81 -0.34
CA GLY A 64 -8.29 8.05 0.70
C GLY A 64 -9.72 7.83 0.19
N SER A 65 -10.04 8.36 -0.99
CA SER A 65 -11.33 8.15 -1.63
C SER A 65 -11.62 6.66 -1.86
N GLN A 66 -10.64 5.86 -2.31
CA GLN A 66 -10.84 4.42 -2.45
C GLN A 66 -11.04 3.71 -1.11
N ILE A 67 -10.36 4.12 -0.04
CA ILE A 67 -10.59 3.58 1.30
C ILE A 67 -12.02 3.89 1.75
N GLU A 68 -12.48 5.13 1.60
CA GLU A 68 -13.82 5.58 2.01
C GLU A 68 -14.95 4.84 1.27
N HIS A 69 -14.73 4.47 0.01
CA HIS A 69 -15.67 3.68 -0.79
C HIS A 69 -15.48 2.17 -0.63
N ASN A 70 -14.66 1.73 0.33
CA ASN A 70 -14.36 0.32 0.60
C ASN A 70 -13.79 -0.44 -0.63
N GLN A 71 -13.09 0.29 -1.50
CA GLN A 71 -12.45 -0.21 -2.72
C GLN A 71 -10.98 -0.60 -2.51
N MET A 72 -10.46 -0.45 -1.30
CA MET A 72 -9.12 -0.88 -0.89
C MET A 72 -9.24 -1.92 0.22
N ASP A 73 -8.47 -3.02 0.13
CA ASP A 73 -8.59 -4.14 1.08
C ASP A 73 -7.37 -4.32 1.98
N LEU A 74 -6.21 -3.82 1.56
CA LEU A 74 -4.97 -3.87 2.31
C LEU A 74 -4.10 -2.67 1.91
N LEU A 75 -3.45 -2.05 2.88
CA LEU A 75 -2.51 -0.97 2.63
C LEU A 75 -1.12 -1.28 3.21
N ILE A 76 -0.10 -1.31 2.35
CA ILE A 76 1.31 -1.36 2.75
C ILE A 76 1.90 0.04 2.59
N PHE A 77 2.20 0.68 3.72
CA PHE A 77 2.75 2.03 3.76
C PHE A 77 4.09 2.08 4.51
N PHE A 78 5.20 1.96 3.80
CA PHE A 78 6.53 2.12 4.42
C PHE A 78 6.90 3.59 4.60
N ARG A 79 6.78 4.06 5.84
CA ARG A 79 7.11 5.42 6.26
C ARG A 79 8.54 5.55 6.80
N ASP A 80 9.12 6.74 6.66
CA ASP A 80 10.33 7.13 7.38
C ASP A 80 9.95 7.82 8.70
N PRO A 81 10.19 7.20 9.87
CA PRO A 81 9.83 7.80 11.16
C PRO A 81 10.82 8.85 11.65
N LEU A 82 12.03 8.95 11.08
CA LEU A 82 13.09 9.81 11.60
C LEU A 82 13.21 11.12 10.82
N THR A 83 13.09 11.05 9.49
CA THR A 83 13.37 12.19 8.61
C THR A 83 12.38 12.29 7.45
N PRO A 84 11.05 12.40 7.71
CA PRO A 84 10.10 12.60 6.64
C PRO A 84 10.35 13.95 5.96
N HIS A 85 10.36 13.98 4.64
CA HIS A 85 10.49 15.22 3.88
C HIS A 85 9.17 16.01 3.84
N SER A 86 9.21 17.33 3.65
CA SER A 86 8.00 18.17 3.67
C SER A 86 7.01 17.89 2.54
N HIS A 87 7.47 17.35 1.41
CA HIS A 87 6.64 16.89 0.30
C HIS A 87 6.07 15.48 0.52
N GLU A 88 6.51 14.78 1.56
CA GLU A 88 6.01 13.45 1.84
C GLU A 88 4.60 13.51 2.45
N PRO A 89 3.78 12.50 2.14
CA PRO A 89 2.44 12.45 2.64
C PRO A 89 2.38 12.39 4.17
N ASP A 90 1.68 13.34 4.81
CA ASP A 90 1.22 13.13 6.19
C ASP A 90 0.43 11.81 6.28
N VAL A 91 0.88 10.96 7.19
CA VAL A 91 0.48 9.57 7.36
C VAL A 91 -0.79 9.46 8.20
N ASN A 92 -1.04 10.44 9.07
CA ASN A 92 -2.09 10.35 10.08
C ASN A 92 -3.49 10.28 9.47
N ASP A 93 -3.73 11.02 8.37
CA ASP A 93 -5.04 11.01 7.71
C ASP A 93 -5.37 9.64 7.08
N ILE A 94 -4.39 9.02 6.43
CA ILE A 94 -4.58 7.70 5.80
C ILE A 94 -4.75 6.61 6.85
N VAL A 95 -3.95 6.63 7.92
CA VAL A 95 -4.09 5.69 9.04
C VAL A 95 -5.48 5.82 9.67
N LYS A 96 -5.93 7.06 9.92
CA LYS A 96 -7.27 7.33 10.45
C LYS A 96 -8.37 6.78 9.54
N LEU A 97 -8.24 6.90 8.23
CA LEU A 97 -9.19 6.31 7.29
C LEU A 97 -9.16 4.77 7.37
N CYS A 98 -7.97 4.15 7.40
CA CYS A 98 -7.86 2.71 7.59
C CYS A 98 -8.53 2.23 8.89
N ASP A 99 -8.39 2.99 9.99
CA ASP A 99 -9.04 2.68 11.27
C ASP A 99 -10.57 2.79 11.18
N ILE A 100 -11.11 3.84 10.54
CA ILE A 100 -12.56 4.05 10.38
C ILE A 100 -13.20 2.94 9.54
N TYR A 101 -12.54 2.55 8.45
CA TYR A 101 -13.09 1.60 7.47
C TYR A 101 -12.58 0.15 7.67
N ASN A 102 -11.86 -0.11 8.76
CA ASN A 102 -11.26 -1.41 9.09
C ASN A 102 -10.42 -1.99 7.94
N ILE A 103 -9.58 -1.16 7.33
CA ILE A 103 -8.61 -1.61 6.31
C ILE A 103 -7.33 -2.04 7.01
N PRO A 104 -6.90 -3.33 6.89
CA PRO A 104 -5.60 -3.76 7.34
C PRO A 104 -4.48 -2.86 6.78
N ILE A 105 -3.63 -2.35 7.67
CA ILE A 105 -2.53 -1.47 7.31
C ILE A 105 -1.22 -1.93 7.93
N ALA A 106 -0.16 -2.00 7.12
CA ALA A 106 1.21 -2.18 7.58
C ALA A 106 2.01 -0.88 7.39
N THR A 107 2.52 -0.32 8.48
CA THR A 107 3.37 0.89 8.44
C THR A 107 4.88 0.59 8.44
N ASN A 108 5.25 -0.68 8.52
CA ASN A 108 6.62 -1.19 8.57
C ASN A 108 6.70 -2.60 7.97
N ILE A 109 7.92 -3.10 7.76
CA ILE A 109 8.16 -4.39 7.11
C ILE A 109 7.65 -5.58 7.92
N ALA A 110 7.82 -5.58 9.25
CA ALA A 110 7.41 -6.70 10.09
C ALA A 110 5.90 -6.94 10.02
N THR A 111 5.11 -5.86 10.06
CA THR A 111 3.66 -5.95 9.88
C THR A 111 3.29 -6.32 8.45
N ALA A 112 4.02 -5.81 7.44
CA ALA A 112 3.74 -6.13 6.04
C ALA A 112 3.96 -7.61 5.72
N GLU A 113 5.02 -8.22 6.25
CA GLU A 113 5.28 -9.66 6.08
C GLU A 113 4.20 -10.51 6.76
N ALA A 114 3.76 -10.13 7.97
CA ALA A 114 2.66 -10.83 8.63
C ALA A 114 1.36 -10.75 7.81
N LEU A 115 1.00 -9.54 7.32
CA LEU A 115 -0.22 -9.32 6.56
C LEU A 115 -0.20 -9.97 5.17
N ILE A 116 0.92 -9.96 4.45
CA ILE A 116 0.99 -10.56 3.11
C ILE A 116 0.92 -12.09 3.18
N LEU A 117 1.50 -12.70 4.22
CA LEU A 117 1.38 -14.13 4.46
C LEU A 117 -0.02 -14.50 4.95
N ALA A 118 -0.65 -13.66 5.78
CA ALA A 118 -2.04 -13.84 6.18
C ALA A 118 -2.99 -13.76 4.97
N LEU A 119 -2.73 -12.82 4.05
CA LEU A 119 -3.46 -12.70 2.79
C LEU A 119 -3.37 -13.98 1.95
N ASP A 120 -2.17 -14.55 1.77
CA ASP A 120 -2.00 -15.78 0.97
C ASP A 120 -2.66 -17.02 1.62
N ARG A 121 -2.81 -17.02 2.95
CA ARG A 121 -3.56 -18.05 3.69
C ARG A 121 -5.08 -17.88 3.64
N GLY A 122 -5.59 -16.73 3.18
CA GLY A 122 -7.02 -16.40 3.22
C GLY A 122 -7.50 -15.82 4.56
N ASP A 123 -6.59 -15.47 5.47
CA ASP A 123 -6.95 -14.92 6.79
C ASP A 123 -7.66 -13.56 6.68
N LEU A 124 -7.58 -12.91 5.52
CA LEU A 124 -8.22 -11.62 5.24
C LEU A 124 -9.55 -11.74 4.47
N ASP A 125 -10.01 -12.96 4.13
CA ASP A 125 -11.19 -13.18 3.26
C ASP A 125 -12.49 -12.61 3.85
N TRP A 126 -12.52 -12.40 5.17
CA TRP A 126 -13.61 -11.67 5.84
C TRP A 126 -13.87 -10.30 5.22
N ARG A 127 -12.86 -9.65 4.61
CA ARG A 127 -13.02 -8.36 3.89
C ARG A 127 -14.02 -8.43 2.75
N GLU A 128 -14.19 -9.59 2.10
CA GLU A 128 -15.17 -9.76 1.01
C GLU A 128 -16.61 -9.71 1.53
N MET A 129 -16.84 -10.08 2.79
CA MET A 129 -18.17 -10.04 3.42
C MET A 129 -18.62 -8.61 3.80
N TYR A 130 -17.68 -7.66 3.89
CA TYR A 130 -17.94 -6.26 4.24
C TYR A 130 -17.96 -5.33 3.02
N ARG A 131 -17.79 -5.86 1.80
CA ARG A 131 -17.86 -5.09 0.54
C ARG A 131 -19.28 -4.70 0.16
#